data_AF-A0A7S3WAK9-F1
#
_entry.id   AF-A0A7S3WAK9-F1
#
_cell.length_a   1.000
_cell.length_b   1.000
_cell.length_c   1.000
_cell.angle_alpha   90.00
_cell.angle_beta   90.00
_cell.angle_gamma   90.00
#
_symmetry.space_group_name_H-M   'P 1'
#
loop_
_entity.id
_entity.type
_entity.pdbx_description
1 polymer ?
#
loop_
_entity_poly.entity_id
_entity_poly.type
_entity_poly.pdbx_seq_one_letter_code
_entity_poly.pdbx_strand_id
1 'polypeptide(L)'
;LCGAAGVSGLSVGGPRAPAAAMTMGAVEATAPPSRERWISHWMDCLKHEGVKPSFDVLEKTKQFVEARNGDASFYANDYVFRGSLIGPISREDVERAQESFSIIDAYPDLDRGAFGFTIDPNNPFRCMFFERWTATNTGRVTIGDFVDLPPTNKRVELPMHVTSICWNPDGKIVYQC
;
A
#
# COMPACT_ATOMS: atom_id res chain seq x y z
N LEU A 1 4.64 -79.92 -6.71
CA LEU A 1 4.45 -80.87 -5.59
C LEU A 1 3.63 -80.16 -4.52
N CYS A 2 2.47 -80.74 -4.19
CA CYS A 2 1.54 -80.57 -3.05
C CYS A 2 1.63 -79.28 -2.19
N GLY A 3 0.53 -78.65 -1.77
CA GLY A 3 -0.86 -79.08 -1.74
C GLY A 3 -1.76 -78.01 -1.12
N ALA A 4 -3.06 -78.23 -1.23
CA ALA A 4 -4.14 -77.37 -0.73
C ALA A 4 -4.57 -77.76 0.69
N ALA A 5 -5.00 -76.75 1.46
CA ALA A 5 -6.05 -76.77 2.50
C ALA A 5 -6.22 -75.31 2.96
N GLY A 6 -7.37 -74.67 3.12
CA GLY A 6 -8.76 -75.11 3.16
C GLY A 6 -9.46 -74.30 4.27
N VAL A 7 -10.49 -73.50 3.90
CA VAL A 7 -11.62 -72.97 4.71
C VAL A 7 -11.28 -72.13 5.95
N SER A 8 -12.05 -71.17 6.47
CA SER A 8 -13.42 -70.70 6.33
C SER A 8 -13.52 -69.41 7.17
N GLY A 9 -14.31 -68.43 6.77
CA GLY A 9 -14.66 -67.32 7.67
C GLY A 9 -15.12 -66.05 6.99
N LEU A 10 -16.34 -66.07 6.43
CA LEU A 10 -17.11 -64.83 6.29
C LEU A 10 -17.35 -64.26 7.70
N SER A 11 -16.89 -63.04 7.94
CA SER A 11 -17.42 -62.19 8.99
C SER A 11 -17.77 -60.85 8.36
N VAL A 12 -19.06 -60.56 8.48
CA VAL A 12 -19.83 -59.46 7.95
C VAL A 12 -19.33 -58.12 8.49
N GLY A 13 -19.33 -57.11 7.62
CA GLY A 13 -18.84 -55.76 7.88
C GLY A 13 -19.27 -55.15 9.21
N GLY A 14 -18.28 -54.74 9.99
CA GLY A 14 -18.43 -53.67 10.97
C GLY A 14 -18.38 -52.31 10.27
N PRO A 15 -19.16 -51.31 10.71
CA PRO A 15 -19.10 -49.97 10.14
C PRO A 15 -17.70 -49.41 10.34
N ARG A 16 -17.05 -49.09 9.22
CA ARG A 16 -15.77 -48.38 9.17
C ARG A 16 -15.97 -47.04 9.86
N ALA A 17 -15.29 -46.82 10.99
CA ALA A 17 -15.31 -45.53 11.67
C ALA A 17 -14.94 -44.43 10.67
N PRO A 18 -15.68 -43.30 10.62
CA PRO A 18 -15.32 -42.22 9.72
C PRO A 18 -13.96 -41.68 10.13
N ALA A 19 -13.06 -41.54 9.16
CA ALA A 19 -11.81 -40.84 9.35
C ALA A 19 -12.13 -39.45 9.91
N ALA A 20 -11.56 -39.11 11.07
CA ALA A 20 -11.68 -37.78 11.64
C ALA A 20 -11.07 -36.78 10.65
N ALA A 21 -11.93 -36.07 9.92
CA ALA A 21 -11.52 -34.90 9.18
C ALA A 21 -11.04 -33.87 10.20
N MET A 22 -9.73 -33.61 10.23
CA MET A 22 -9.21 -32.43 10.91
C MET A 22 -9.77 -31.21 10.19
N THR A 23 -10.81 -30.62 10.76
CA THR A 23 -11.25 -29.29 10.43
C THR A 23 -10.10 -28.35 10.74
N MET A 24 -9.38 -27.94 9.70
CA MET A 24 -8.62 -26.68 9.74
C MET A 24 -9.65 -25.62 10.11
N GLY A 25 -9.62 -25.17 11.36
CA GLY A 25 -10.44 -24.05 11.80
C GLY A 25 -10.14 -22.91 10.83
N ALA A 26 -11.16 -22.49 10.10
CA ALA A 26 -11.09 -21.25 9.36
C ALA A 26 -10.67 -20.20 10.38
N VAL A 27 -9.46 -19.66 10.25
CA VAL A 27 -9.13 -18.40 10.89
C VAL A 27 -10.06 -17.43 10.18
N GLU A 28 -11.18 -17.14 10.82
CA GLU A 28 -12.13 -16.15 10.36
C GLU A 28 -11.34 -14.86 10.26
N ALA A 29 -10.96 -14.50 9.04
CA ALA A 29 -10.38 -13.22 8.75
C ALA A 29 -11.45 -12.22 9.14
N THR A 30 -11.31 -11.66 10.35
CA THR A 30 -12.19 -10.60 10.84
C THR A 30 -12.23 -9.55 9.75
N ALA A 31 -13.42 -9.30 9.20
CA ALA A 31 -13.61 -8.28 8.18
C ALA A 31 -12.92 -6.99 8.66
N PRO A 32 -12.19 -6.28 7.78
CA PRO A 32 -11.56 -5.03 8.18
C PRO A 32 -12.63 -4.13 8.80
N PRO A 33 -12.33 -3.48 9.94
CA PRO A 33 -13.33 -2.73 10.68
C PRO A 33 -14.04 -1.75 9.75
N SER A 34 -15.38 -1.77 9.79
CA SER A 34 -16.23 -0.98 8.91
C SER A 34 -15.81 0.50 8.96
N ARG A 35 -15.91 1.15 7.79
CA ARG A 35 -15.62 2.57 7.47
C ARG A 35 -16.14 3.59 8.49
N GLU A 36 -17.08 3.20 9.34
CA GLU A 36 -17.77 4.01 10.34
C GLU A 36 -16.94 4.26 11.61
N ARG A 37 -15.92 3.45 11.91
CA ARG A 37 -15.22 3.52 13.20
C ARG A 37 -14.31 4.76 13.37
N TRP A 38 -13.98 5.49 12.30
CA TRP A 38 -12.83 6.43 12.31
C TRP A 38 -13.07 7.82 11.72
N ILE A 39 -14.32 8.21 11.44
CA ILE A 39 -14.62 9.51 10.80
C ILE A 39 -15.72 10.25 11.60
N SER A 40 -15.35 10.85 12.73
CA SER A 40 -16.13 11.99 13.27
C SER A 40 -15.78 13.29 12.54
N HIS A 41 -14.52 13.43 12.13
CA HIS A 41 -13.99 14.57 11.39
C HIS A 41 -12.87 14.13 10.44
N TRP A 42 -12.84 14.68 9.23
CA TRP A 42 -11.89 14.27 8.17
C TRP A 42 -10.41 14.52 8.51
N MET A 43 -10.12 15.34 9.54
CA MET A 43 -8.78 15.58 10.10
C MET A 43 -8.39 14.64 11.25
N ASP A 44 -9.33 13.90 11.84
CA ASP A 44 -9.08 13.02 13.00
C ASP A 44 -8.65 11.59 12.62
N CYS A 45 -8.72 11.23 11.33
CA CYS A 45 -8.36 9.91 10.79
C CYS A 45 -6.89 9.48 10.94
N LEU A 46 -6.07 10.33 11.57
CA LEU A 46 -4.63 10.14 11.74
C LEU A 46 -4.26 9.64 13.14
N LYS A 47 -5.24 9.43 14.02
CA LYS A 47 -5.01 8.95 15.39
C LYS A 47 -5.62 7.56 15.55
N HIS A 48 -4.79 6.59 15.91
CA HIS A 48 -5.22 5.20 16.08
C HIS A 48 -5.43 4.81 17.55
N GLU A 49 -5.94 5.73 18.38
CA GLU A 49 -6.33 5.48 19.79
C GLU A 49 -5.28 4.73 20.65
N GLY A 50 -3.99 4.98 20.43
CA GLY A 50 -2.90 4.33 21.17
C GLY A 50 -2.54 2.91 20.70
N VAL A 51 -3.18 2.42 19.63
CA VAL A 51 -2.73 1.22 18.90
C VAL A 51 -1.30 1.44 18.44
N LYS A 52 -0.48 0.38 18.55
CA LYS A 52 0.90 0.37 18.06
C LYS A 52 0.98 -0.39 16.74
N PRO A 53 1.85 0.03 15.80
CA PRO A 53 2.09 -0.73 14.59
C PRO A 53 2.54 -2.16 14.89
N SER A 54 1.98 -3.13 14.18
CA SER A 54 2.43 -4.53 14.18
C SER A 54 3.59 -4.79 13.21
N PHE A 55 4.02 -3.76 12.49
CA PHE A 55 5.08 -3.78 11.48
C PHE A 55 6.02 -2.59 11.67
N ASP A 56 7.24 -2.69 11.11
CA ASP A 56 8.17 -1.57 11.09
C ASP A 56 7.72 -0.53 10.06
N VAL A 57 7.21 0.60 10.55
CA VAL A 57 6.68 1.70 9.73
C VAL A 57 7.78 2.37 8.92
N LEU A 58 8.98 2.50 9.47
CA LEU A 58 10.10 3.16 8.80
C LEU A 58 10.59 2.29 7.64
N GLU A 59 10.79 1.00 7.89
CA GLU A 59 11.23 0.06 6.86
C GLU A 59 10.19 -0.11 5.75
N LYS A 60 8.91 -0.23 6.12
CA LYS A 60 7.81 -0.29 5.14
C LYS A 60 7.70 0.99 4.30
N THR A 61 8.01 2.15 4.89
CA THR A 61 8.06 3.42 4.14
C THR A 61 9.20 3.44 3.14
N LYS A 62 10.38 2.90 3.49
CA LYS A 62 11.48 2.76 2.53
C LYS A 62 11.12 1.80 1.38
N GLN A 63 10.49 0.67 1.68
CA GLN A 63 9.99 -0.26 0.65
C GLN A 63 9.02 0.43 -0.31
N PHE A 64 8.06 1.20 0.20
CA PHE A 64 7.18 2.02 -0.63
C PHE A 64 7.96 3.02 -1.49
N VAL A 65 9.00 3.65 -0.94
CA VAL A 65 9.83 4.61 -1.67
C VAL A 65 10.62 3.94 -2.81
N GLU A 66 11.12 2.73 -2.57
CA GLU A 66 11.89 1.94 -3.53
C GLU A 66 11.02 1.30 -4.63
N ALA A 67 9.76 0.99 -4.32
CA ALA A 67 8.82 0.32 -5.21
C ALA A 67 8.37 1.16 -6.44
N ARG A 68 9.16 2.17 -6.85
CA ARG A 68 9.00 3.07 -8.03
C ARG A 68 7.66 2.96 -8.75
N ASN A 69 6.88 4.05 -8.73
CA ASN A 69 5.54 4.24 -9.33
C ASN A 69 4.31 3.89 -8.48
N GLY A 70 4.40 4.02 -7.15
CA GLY A 70 3.20 4.13 -6.32
C GLY A 70 2.24 2.95 -6.47
N ASP A 71 2.76 1.73 -6.36
CA ASP A 71 1.97 0.50 -6.43
C ASP A 71 0.68 0.64 -5.61
N ALA A 72 -0.45 0.55 -6.31
CA ALA A 72 -1.78 0.73 -5.74
C ALA A 72 -2.04 -0.22 -4.55
N SER A 73 -1.31 -1.33 -4.48
CA SER A 73 -1.36 -2.28 -3.37
C SER A 73 -0.97 -1.66 -2.03
N PHE A 74 -0.18 -0.59 -2.00
CA PHE A 74 0.17 0.10 -0.76
C PHE A 74 -0.98 0.93 -0.19
N TYR A 75 -1.92 1.38 -1.02
CA TYR A 75 -2.96 2.32 -0.61
C TYR A 75 -4.21 1.63 -0.06
N ALA A 76 -4.82 2.23 0.95
CA ALA A 76 -6.11 1.79 1.45
C ALA A 76 -7.22 2.17 0.44
N ASN A 77 -8.34 1.45 0.46
CA ASN A 77 -9.47 1.76 -0.42
C ASN A 77 -10.13 3.10 -0.10
N ASP A 78 -10.00 3.57 1.14
CA ASP A 78 -10.47 4.85 1.63
C ASP A 78 -9.36 5.90 1.71
N TYR A 79 -8.24 5.69 0.98
CA TYR A 79 -7.19 6.68 0.84
C TYR A 79 -7.74 8.01 0.32
N VAL A 80 -7.22 9.09 0.91
CA VAL A 80 -7.53 10.46 0.49
C VAL A 80 -6.22 11.24 0.41
N PHE A 81 -5.93 11.79 -0.77
CA PHE A 81 -4.87 12.77 -0.93
C PHE A 81 -5.31 14.10 -0.35
N ARG A 82 -4.40 14.73 0.41
CA ARG A 82 -4.66 15.99 1.12
C ARG A 82 -3.44 16.90 0.98
N GLY A 83 -3.47 17.74 -0.03
CA GLY A 83 -2.51 18.84 -0.18
C GLY A 83 -2.90 20.05 0.67
N SER A 84 -1.96 20.98 0.87
CA SER A 84 -2.13 22.16 1.74
C SER A 84 -3.29 23.08 1.34
N LEU A 85 -3.69 23.10 0.07
CA LEU A 85 -4.80 23.90 -0.47
C LEU A 85 -5.83 23.04 -1.25
N ILE A 86 -5.52 21.77 -1.47
CA ILE A 86 -6.25 20.88 -2.38
C ILE A 86 -6.60 19.61 -1.62
N GLY A 87 -7.89 19.39 -1.39
CA GLY A 87 -8.40 18.18 -0.74
C GLY A 87 -9.77 18.38 -0.10
N PRO A 88 -10.44 17.29 0.31
CA PRO A 88 -10.05 15.88 0.13
C PRO A 88 -10.27 15.38 -1.30
N ILE A 89 -9.25 14.74 -1.90
CA ILE A 89 -9.36 14.10 -3.23
C ILE A 89 -9.33 12.57 -3.05
N SER A 90 -10.28 11.86 -3.66
CA SER A 90 -10.35 10.40 -3.59
C SER A 90 -9.20 9.74 -4.36
N ARG A 91 -8.89 8.48 -4.06
CA ARG A 91 -7.86 7.73 -4.81
C ARG A 91 -8.10 7.76 -6.32
N GLU A 92 -9.33 7.51 -6.75
CA GLU A 92 -9.72 7.49 -8.16
C GLU A 92 -9.47 8.85 -8.84
N ASP A 93 -9.77 9.94 -8.14
CA ASP A 93 -9.52 11.28 -8.65
C ASP A 93 -8.03 11.62 -8.71
N VAL A 94 -7.21 11.11 -7.78
CA VAL A 94 -5.74 11.24 -7.81
C VAL A 94 -5.16 10.49 -8.99
N GLU A 95 -5.57 9.24 -9.20
CA GLU A 95 -5.13 8.40 -10.32
C GLU A 95 -5.45 9.10 -11.64
N ARG A 96 -6.69 9.56 -11.83
CA ARG A 96 -7.11 10.30 -13.03
C ARG A 96 -6.36 11.62 -13.21
N ALA A 97 -6.06 12.34 -12.13
CA ALA A 97 -5.26 13.56 -12.21
C ALA A 97 -3.81 13.25 -12.61
N GLN A 98 -3.22 12.18 -12.09
CA GLN A 98 -1.86 11.76 -12.42
C GLN A 98 -1.75 11.27 -13.88
N GLU A 99 -2.76 10.59 -14.42
CA GLU A 99 -2.83 10.25 -15.84
C GLU A 99 -2.79 11.48 -16.75
N SER A 100 -3.31 12.63 -16.28
CA SER A 100 -3.27 13.89 -17.03
C SER A 100 -1.90 14.58 -17.01
N PHE A 101 -0.96 14.08 -16.21
CA PHE A 101 0.38 14.63 -16.03
C PHE A 101 1.44 13.70 -16.65
N SER A 102 2.08 14.14 -17.72
CA SER A 102 3.17 13.40 -18.38
C SER A 102 4.52 13.53 -17.67
N ILE A 103 4.55 13.72 -16.34
CA ILE A 103 5.80 14.01 -15.61
C ILE A 103 6.78 12.84 -15.68
N ILE A 104 6.30 11.60 -15.54
CA ILE A 104 7.18 10.42 -15.61
C ILE A 104 7.78 10.27 -17.01
N ASP A 105 6.98 10.49 -18.05
CA ASP A 105 7.46 10.45 -19.45
C ASP A 105 8.37 11.64 -19.79
N ALA A 106 8.11 12.81 -19.19
CA ALA A 106 8.90 14.02 -19.38
C ALA A 106 10.28 13.95 -18.75
N TYR A 107 10.43 13.12 -17.72
CA TYR A 107 11.61 12.98 -16.86
C TYR A 107 11.92 11.49 -16.59
N PRO A 108 12.37 10.73 -17.60
CA PRO A 108 12.54 9.27 -17.49
C PRO A 108 13.67 8.85 -16.52
N ASP A 109 14.61 9.75 -16.24
CA ASP A 109 15.70 9.57 -15.27
C ASP A 109 15.37 10.17 -13.89
N LEU A 110 14.09 10.42 -13.58
CA LEU A 110 13.68 11.00 -12.31
C LEU A 110 14.17 10.18 -11.11
N ASP A 111 14.99 10.83 -10.29
CA ASP A 111 15.39 10.37 -8.98
C ASP A 111 14.79 11.31 -7.93
N ARG A 112 14.06 10.74 -6.98
CA ARG A 112 13.43 11.50 -5.90
C ARG A 112 14.40 11.88 -4.79
N GLY A 113 15.53 11.16 -4.68
CA GLY A 113 16.57 11.44 -3.69
C GLY A 113 15.98 11.51 -2.27
N ALA A 114 15.28 10.46 -1.82
CA ALA A 114 14.64 10.43 -0.51
C ALA A 114 15.65 10.23 0.64
N PHE A 115 15.55 11.01 1.71
CA PHE A 115 16.46 10.94 2.86
C PHE A 115 15.79 11.44 4.16
N GLY A 116 16.46 11.23 5.30
CA GLY A 116 16.04 11.79 6.58
C GLY A 116 14.72 11.23 7.12
N PHE A 117 14.45 9.95 6.87
CA PHE A 117 13.27 9.25 7.38
C PHE A 117 13.18 9.33 8.91
N THR A 118 12.04 9.77 9.41
CA THR A 118 11.74 9.85 10.84
C THR A 118 10.31 9.43 11.11
N ILE A 119 10.06 8.84 12.29
CA ILE A 119 8.72 8.53 12.77
C ILE A 119 8.19 9.74 13.54
N ASP A 120 6.91 10.07 13.35
CA ASP A 120 6.24 11.09 14.15
C ASP A 120 6.13 10.60 15.61
N PRO A 121 6.67 11.34 16.60
CA PRO A 121 6.61 10.94 18.00
C PRO A 121 5.18 10.83 18.56
N ASN A 122 4.22 11.53 17.96
CA ASN A 122 2.81 11.53 18.38
C ASN A 122 1.93 10.59 17.55
N ASN A 123 2.45 10.10 16.42
CA ASN A 123 1.75 9.15 15.57
C ASN A 123 2.73 8.05 15.08
N PRO A 124 2.78 6.89 15.74
CA PRO A 124 3.74 5.84 15.40
C PRO A 124 3.49 5.21 14.02
N PHE A 125 2.34 5.46 13.39
CA PHE A 125 2.03 5.03 12.03
C PHE A 125 2.44 6.03 10.96
N ARG A 126 2.98 7.20 11.34
CA ARG A 126 3.42 8.22 10.40
C ARG A 126 4.93 8.24 10.27
N CYS A 127 5.39 8.19 9.02
CA CYS A 127 6.78 8.47 8.67
C CYS A 127 6.84 9.75 7.83
N MET A 128 7.78 10.63 8.18
CA MET A 128 8.11 11.83 7.41
C MET A 128 9.52 11.69 6.89
N PHE A 129 9.77 12.18 5.67
CA PHE A 129 11.09 12.19 5.05
C PHE A 129 11.20 13.37 4.09
N PHE A 130 12.43 13.67 3.69
CA PHE A 130 12.72 14.71 2.72
C PHE A 130 12.99 14.09 1.35
N GLU A 131 12.63 14.80 0.30
CA GLU A 131 12.98 14.45 -1.07
C GLU A 131 13.65 15.65 -1.75
N ARG A 132 14.57 15.36 -2.67
CA ARG A 132 15.15 16.34 -3.58
C ARG A 132 15.20 15.73 -4.96
N TRP A 133 14.23 16.11 -5.78
CA TRP A 133 14.06 15.51 -7.09
C TRP A 133 15.10 16.05 -8.06
N THR A 134 15.75 15.14 -8.78
CA THR A 134 16.64 15.48 -9.87
C THR A 134 16.29 14.66 -11.10
N ALA A 135 16.33 15.29 -12.26
CA ALA A 135 15.99 14.65 -13.52
C ALA A 135 16.49 15.47 -14.72
N THR A 136 16.36 14.91 -15.91
CA THR A 136 16.63 15.56 -17.20
C THR A 136 15.33 15.63 -17.99
N ASN A 137 14.92 16.83 -18.39
CA ASN A 137 13.68 17.00 -19.14
C ASN A 137 13.85 16.63 -20.63
N THR A 138 13.71 15.35 -20.95
CA THR A 138 13.82 14.84 -22.33
C THR A 138 12.49 14.69 -23.03
N GLY A 139 11.39 14.62 -22.27
CA GLY A 139 10.04 14.53 -22.81
C GLY A 139 9.24 15.83 -22.64
N ARG A 140 8.08 15.86 -23.27
CA ARG A 140 7.17 17.02 -23.24
C ARG A 140 6.44 17.06 -21.91
N VAL A 141 6.24 18.24 -21.33
CA VAL A 141 5.45 18.40 -20.09
C VAL A 141 4.04 18.86 -20.46
N THR A 142 3.04 18.06 -20.10
CA THR A 142 1.62 18.39 -20.23
C THR A 142 0.95 18.39 -18.87
N ILE A 143 0.16 19.43 -18.57
CA ILE A 143 -0.64 19.55 -17.33
C ILE A 143 -2.08 19.83 -17.74
N GLY A 144 -2.87 18.76 -17.92
CA GLY A 144 -4.19 18.84 -18.55
C GLY A 144 -4.13 19.61 -19.86
N ASP A 145 -5.16 20.41 -20.13
CA ASP A 145 -5.24 21.27 -21.33
C ASP A 145 -4.58 22.65 -21.13
N PHE A 146 -3.98 22.91 -19.97
CA PHE A 146 -3.55 24.26 -19.57
C PHE A 146 -2.07 24.52 -19.81
N VAL A 147 -1.24 23.48 -19.78
CA VAL A 147 0.21 23.60 -19.96
C VAL A 147 0.67 22.59 -20.98
N ASP A 148 1.43 23.09 -21.95
CA ASP A 148 2.07 22.32 -22.98
C ASP A 148 3.45 22.91 -23.25
N LEU A 149 4.50 22.23 -22.78
CA LEU A 149 5.87 22.71 -22.85
C LEU A 149 6.78 21.71 -23.57
N PRO A 150 7.53 22.14 -24.60
CA PRO A 150 8.48 21.28 -25.30
C PRO A 150 9.62 20.84 -24.37
N PRO A 151 10.28 19.69 -24.64
CA PRO A 151 11.43 19.25 -23.87
C PRO A 151 12.56 20.29 -23.92
N THR A 152 13.13 20.57 -22.76
CA THR A 152 14.21 21.55 -22.63
C THR A 152 15.60 20.93 -22.71
N ASN A 153 15.71 19.60 -22.53
CA ASN A 153 16.96 18.84 -22.40
C ASN A 153 17.89 19.34 -21.28
N LYS A 154 17.35 20.06 -20.30
CA LYS A 154 18.10 20.56 -19.15
C LYS A 154 17.94 19.63 -17.96
N ARG A 155 19.01 19.52 -17.17
CA ARG A 155 18.95 18.91 -15.85
C ARG A 155 18.25 19.87 -14.89
N VAL A 156 17.29 19.35 -14.14
CA VAL A 156 16.57 20.06 -13.09
C VAL A 156 16.95 19.50 -11.72
N GLU A 157 16.98 20.39 -10.74
CA GLU A 157 17.05 20.06 -9.32
C GLU A 157 15.93 20.87 -8.66
N LEU A 158 14.94 20.17 -8.10
CA LEU A 158 13.83 20.82 -7.44
C LEU A 158 14.22 21.21 -6.00
N PRO A 159 13.59 22.25 -5.44
CA PRO A 159 13.70 22.54 -4.02
C PRO A 159 13.34 21.29 -3.20
N MET A 160 13.97 21.16 -2.03
CA MET A 160 13.63 20.09 -1.10
C MET A 160 12.18 20.24 -0.63
N HIS A 161 11.44 19.15 -0.63
CA HIS A 161 10.11 19.07 -0.01
C HIS A 161 10.04 17.93 1.01
N VAL A 162 9.07 18.04 1.89
CA VAL A 162 8.78 17.03 2.91
C VAL A 162 7.65 16.17 2.40
N THR A 163 7.83 14.85 2.49
CA THR A 163 6.77 13.88 2.26
C THR A 163 6.37 13.25 3.59
N SER A 164 5.06 13.10 3.80
CA SER A 164 4.49 12.46 4.98
C SER A 164 3.59 11.31 4.56
N ILE A 165 3.91 10.11 5.02
CA ILE A 165 3.10 8.90 4.81
C ILE A 165 2.49 8.49 6.15
N CYS A 166 1.16 8.33 6.19
CA CYS A 166 0.46 7.73 7.31
C CYS A 166 -0.10 6.37 6.90
N TRP A 167 0.34 5.34 7.61
CA TRP A 167 -0.17 3.99 7.49
C TRP A 167 -1.37 3.79 8.42
N ASN A 168 -2.21 2.81 8.13
CA ASN A 168 -3.22 2.30 9.06
C ASN A 168 -2.72 1.01 9.76
N PRO A 169 -3.46 0.47 10.74
CA PRO A 169 -3.09 -0.78 11.42
C PRO A 169 -2.91 -1.99 10.49
N ASP A 170 -3.60 -2.01 9.35
CA ASP A 170 -3.47 -3.07 8.33
C ASP A 170 -2.24 -2.87 7.43
N GLY A 171 -1.47 -1.80 7.66
CA GLY A 171 -0.28 -1.47 6.90
C GLY A 171 -0.59 -1.00 5.48
N LYS A 172 -1.66 -0.22 5.31
CA LYS A 172 -2.01 0.49 4.08
C LYS A 172 -1.92 1.99 4.27
N ILE A 173 -1.56 2.73 3.23
CA ILE A 173 -1.46 4.19 3.24
C ILE A 173 -2.87 4.78 3.21
N VAL A 174 -3.19 5.58 4.22
CA VAL A 174 -4.47 6.33 4.33
C VAL A 174 -4.29 7.83 4.11
N TYR A 175 -3.05 8.31 4.16
CA TYR A 175 -2.69 9.71 3.93
C TYR A 175 -1.29 9.82 3.35
N GLN A 176 -1.16 10.67 2.34
CA GLN A 176 0.12 11.12 1.76
C GLN A 176 0.03 12.63 1.49
N CYS A 177 1.07 13.37 1.87
CA CYS A 177 1.33 14.74 1.41
C CYS A 177 2.80 14.93 1.09
#